data_AF-A0A7S3NDK4-F1
#
_entry.id   AF-A0A7S3NDK4-F1
#
_cell.length_a   1.000
_cell.length_b   1.000
_cell.length_c   1.000
_cell.angle_alpha   90.00
_cell.angle_beta   90.00
_cell.angle_gamma   90.00
#
_symmetry.space_group_name_H-M   'P 1'
#
loop_
_entity.id
_entity.type
_entity.pdbx_description
1 polymer ?
#
loop_
_entity_poly.entity_id
_entity_poly.type
_entity_poly.pdbx_seq_one_letter_code
_entity_poly.pdbx_strand_id
1 'polypeptide(L)'
;LLNAAISTPLSDIKIFFPGRTWAMRARLESNFCNSNKNPTIFIIGDAAHEMPPSGGFGLNTAVQDAHNLAWKLATAYHTNDSRLLTTYESERRPAAAVSIAVAFDNWRRGLTVPSALGAPPALLNVARSICSPLPNFFFDTAFSIARTLVFSSPALRASQAHLAELLNRKQDLPLFFPRIDLGVRYDQEALQAVLEALLNARHPSGAEPYNPIFAPGHRLPHFTLPDGRASLDLVTQATEKGKSPIWSLLIFDNKNTKHLDLKEHESCISMFVTTAPLSNVASNIPDAVLVRPDGIVAAVFSHNELFDDQAELLSLIRSALTLEKK
;
A
#
# COMPACT_ATOMS: atom_id res chain seq x y z
N LEU A 1 19.36 10.67 28.12
CA LEU A 1 18.81 10.61 26.73
C LEU A 1 18.16 11.91 26.24
N LEU A 2 16.94 12.31 26.64
CA LEU A 2 16.25 13.48 26.03
C LEU A 2 17.05 14.79 26.12
N ASN A 3 17.54 15.16 27.31
CA ASN A 3 18.40 16.33 27.47
C ASN A 3 19.72 16.23 26.67
N ALA A 4 20.23 15.01 26.45
CA ALA A 4 21.43 14.76 25.63
C ALA A 4 21.15 14.91 24.12
N ALA A 5 19.94 14.58 23.67
CA ALA A 5 19.48 14.78 22.30
C ALA A 5 19.21 16.26 22.00
N ILE A 6 18.57 16.98 22.94
CA ILE A 6 18.16 18.39 22.77
C ILE A 6 19.33 19.37 23.01
N SER A 7 20.42 18.92 23.64
CA SER A 7 21.62 19.72 23.95
C SER A 7 21.40 20.92 24.87
N THR A 8 20.18 21.14 25.33
CA THR A 8 19.79 22.18 26.30
C THR A 8 18.91 21.51 27.36
N PRO A 9 19.24 21.62 28.65
CA PRO A 9 18.40 21.07 29.70
C PRO A 9 17.08 21.86 29.75
N LEU A 10 15.97 21.15 29.49
CA LEU A 10 14.62 21.72 29.57
C LEU A 10 14.00 21.34 30.92
N SER A 11 13.70 22.33 31.74
CA SER A 11 13.17 22.17 33.09
C SER A 11 11.67 21.87 33.13
N ASP A 12 10.98 22.00 32.01
CA ASP A 12 9.52 21.96 31.85
C ASP A 12 9.02 20.75 31.05
N ILE A 13 9.88 19.76 30.75
CA ILE A 13 9.45 18.52 30.09
C ILE A 13 8.63 17.64 31.04
N LYS A 14 7.35 17.47 30.72
CA LYS A 14 6.48 16.47 31.35
C LYS A 14 6.51 15.16 30.55
N ILE A 15 7.10 14.11 31.14
CA ILE A 15 7.09 12.77 30.55
C ILE A 15 5.79 12.06 30.93
N PHE A 16 4.95 11.76 29.94
CA PHE A 16 3.68 11.06 30.16
C PHE A 16 3.85 9.53 30.22
N PHE A 17 4.72 8.98 29.37
CA PHE A 17 4.97 7.55 29.29
C PHE A 17 6.47 7.28 29.36
N PRO A 18 7.01 6.84 30.50
CA PRO A 18 8.42 6.52 30.61
C PRO A 18 8.70 5.23 29.82
N GLY A 19 9.34 5.38 28.66
CA GLY A 19 10.00 4.32 27.88
C GLY A 19 9.23 3.01 27.72
N ARG A 20 8.37 2.91 26.71
CA ARG A 20 7.91 1.59 26.24
C ARG A 20 8.91 1.03 25.24
N THR A 21 9.40 -0.16 25.50
CA THR A 21 10.25 -0.89 24.56
C THR A 21 9.39 -1.55 23.50
N TRP A 22 9.75 -1.36 22.25
CA TRP A 22 9.17 -2.06 21.10
C TRP A 22 10.29 -2.76 20.35
N ALA A 23 10.07 -4.02 19.99
CA ALA A 23 11.02 -4.80 19.23
C ALA A 23 10.70 -4.66 17.74
N MET A 24 11.62 -4.08 16.97
CA MET A 24 11.47 -4.00 15.53
C MET A 24 11.58 -5.39 14.90
N ARG A 25 10.61 -5.73 14.06
CA ARG A 25 10.55 -7.00 13.33
C ARG A 25 10.22 -6.77 11.86
N ALA A 26 10.64 -7.71 11.04
CA ALA A 26 10.28 -7.83 9.64
C ALA A 26 9.86 -9.29 9.43
N ARG A 27 8.56 -9.56 9.43
CA ARG A 27 8.00 -10.91 9.34
C ARG A 27 6.83 -10.92 8.37
N LEU A 28 6.72 -12.01 7.63
CA LEU A 28 5.60 -12.28 6.74
C LEU A 28 5.15 -13.71 7.02
N GLU A 29 3.88 -13.88 7.36
CA GLU A 29 3.33 -15.22 7.54
C GLU A 29 3.27 -15.96 6.20
N SER A 30 3.51 -17.27 6.27
CA SER A 30 3.52 -18.13 5.08
C SER A 30 2.14 -18.20 4.44
N ASN A 31 1.09 -18.14 5.27
CA ASN A 31 -0.30 -18.17 4.86
C ASN A 31 -1.09 -17.11 5.61
N PHE A 32 -1.98 -16.43 4.89
CA PHE A 32 -2.91 -15.43 5.42
C PHE A 32 -4.29 -16.04 5.67
N CYS A 33 -4.56 -17.22 5.13
CA CYS A 33 -5.74 -18.02 5.45
C CYS A 33 -5.40 -19.50 5.66
N ASN A 34 -6.31 -20.24 6.31
CA ASN A 34 -6.11 -21.65 6.62
C ASN A 34 -6.29 -22.62 5.44
N SER A 35 -6.83 -22.18 4.29
CA SER A 35 -7.09 -23.03 3.12
C SER A 35 -7.23 -22.23 1.83
N ASN A 36 -6.71 -22.77 0.72
CA ASN A 36 -6.81 -22.12 -0.60
C ASN A 36 -8.14 -22.39 -1.33
N LYS A 37 -9.00 -23.28 -0.81
CA LYS A 37 -10.28 -23.64 -1.46
C LYS A 37 -11.49 -23.10 -0.71
N ASN A 38 -11.52 -23.33 0.60
CA ASN A 38 -12.63 -22.93 1.48
C ASN A 38 -12.05 -22.33 2.77
N PRO A 39 -11.45 -21.12 2.70
CA PRO A 39 -10.88 -20.49 3.88
C PRO A 39 -11.98 -20.08 4.86
N THR A 40 -11.75 -20.38 6.14
CA THR A 40 -12.66 -20.03 7.25
C THR A 40 -11.99 -19.20 8.33
N ILE A 41 -10.66 -19.13 8.31
CA ILE A 41 -9.84 -18.35 9.25
C ILE A 41 -8.89 -17.48 8.44
N PHE A 42 -8.85 -16.20 8.77
CA PHE A 42 -8.03 -15.18 8.12
C PHE A 42 -7.23 -14.42 9.17
N ILE A 43 -6.02 -14.02 8.81
CA ILE A 43 -5.18 -13.11 9.59
C ILE A 43 -4.92 -11.84 8.77
N ILE A 44 -4.88 -10.69 9.46
CA ILE A 44 -4.70 -9.35 8.87
C ILE A 44 -3.72 -8.53 9.72
N GLY A 45 -3.10 -7.49 9.14
CA GLY A 45 -2.24 -6.56 9.87
C GLY A 45 -1.06 -7.24 10.58
N ASP A 46 -0.70 -6.76 11.78
CA ASP A 46 0.45 -7.27 12.56
C ASP A 46 0.41 -8.79 12.87
N ALA A 47 -0.77 -9.42 12.80
CA ALA A 47 -0.88 -10.87 12.92
C ALA A 47 -0.39 -11.63 11.68
N ALA A 48 -0.39 -10.97 10.51
CA ALA A 48 -0.02 -11.52 9.21
C ALA A 48 1.34 -11.00 8.71
N HIS A 49 1.69 -9.77 9.08
CA HIS A 49 2.95 -9.13 8.69
C HIS A 49 3.39 -8.10 9.72
N GLU A 50 4.68 -8.15 10.08
CA GLU A 50 5.33 -7.12 10.90
C GLU A 50 6.40 -6.44 10.05
N MET A 51 6.57 -5.12 10.17
CA MET A 51 7.58 -4.38 9.40
C MET A 51 8.22 -3.24 10.19
N PRO A 52 9.42 -2.78 9.80
CA PRO A 52 10.00 -1.56 10.34
C PRO A 52 9.07 -0.34 10.13
N PRO A 53 9.13 0.67 11.01
CA PRO A 53 8.29 1.87 10.87
C PRO A 53 8.75 2.80 9.73
N SER A 54 9.87 2.48 9.08
CA SER A 54 10.54 3.27 8.05
C SER A 54 9.74 3.33 6.74
N GLY A 55 8.78 4.26 6.70
CA GLY A 55 7.86 4.47 5.58
C GLY A 55 6.39 4.55 6.01
N GLY A 56 6.08 4.19 7.26
CA GLY A 56 4.71 4.30 7.79
C GLY A 56 3.71 3.31 7.20
N PHE A 57 4.16 2.19 6.63
CA PHE A 57 3.28 1.27 5.90
C PHE A 57 2.42 0.39 6.80
N GLY A 58 2.87 -0.01 8.00
CA GLY A 58 2.22 -1.05 8.82
C GLY A 58 0.70 -0.86 9.00
N LEU A 59 0.28 0.30 9.53
CA LEU A 59 -1.15 0.61 9.71
C LEU A 59 -1.90 0.66 8.37
N ASN A 60 -1.31 1.28 7.35
CA ASN A 60 -1.93 1.42 6.04
C ASN A 60 -2.17 0.05 5.38
N THR A 61 -1.17 -0.84 5.43
CA THR A 61 -1.29 -2.21 4.91
C THR A 61 -2.32 -3.02 5.69
N ALA A 62 -2.38 -2.89 7.01
CA ALA A 62 -3.40 -3.54 7.84
C ALA A 62 -4.84 -3.08 7.50
N VAL A 63 -5.04 -1.77 7.28
CA VAL A 63 -6.33 -1.23 6.84
C VAL A 63 -6.69 -1.74 5.45
N GLN A 64 -5.72 -1.83 4.53
CA GLN A 64 -5.96 -2.39 3.20
C GLN A 64 -6.33 -3.88 3.24
N ASP A 65 -5.75 -4.66 4.15
CA ASP A 65 -6.13 -6.07 4.35
C ASP A 65 -7.60 -6.17 4.78
N ALA A 66 -7.99 -5.38 5.79
CA ALA A 66 -9.37 -5.32 6.26
C ALA A 66 -10.33 -4.89 5.15
N HIS A 67 -9.97 -3.84 4.40
CA HIS A 67 -10.78 -3.31 3.30
C HIS A 67 -10.96 -4.34 2.18
N ASN A 68 -9.92 -5.10 1.85
CA ASN A 68 -9.97 -6.18 0.85
C ASN A 68 -10.84 -7.36 1.30
N LEU A 69 -10.75 -7.74 2.58
CA LEU A 69 -11.42 -8.92 3.10
C LEU A 69 -12.89 -8.67 3.46
N ALA A 70 -13.23 -7.49 4.00
CA ALA A 70 -14.55 -7.20 4.55
C ALA A 70 -15.68 -7.38 3.53
N TRP A 71 -15.52 -6.85 2.32
CA TRP A 71 -16.55 -7.01 1.29
C TRP A 71 -16.65 -8.46 0.80
N LYS A 72 -15.54 -9.19 0.70
CA LYS A 72 -15.57 -10.60 0.30
C LYS A 72 -16.32 -11.45 1.33
N LEU A 73 -16.12 -11.19 2.62
CA LEU A 73 -16.86 -11.83 3.71
C LEU A 73 -18.35 -11.51 3.64
N ALA A 74 -18.70 -10.23 3.45
CA ALA A 74 -20.10 -9.82 3.31
C ALA A 74 -20.76 -10.47 2.08
N THR A 75 -20.08 -10.51 0.93
CA THR A 75 -20.58 -11.21 -0.26
C THR A 75 -20.79 -12.69 0.03
N ALA A 76 -19.79 -13.39 0.58
CA ALA A 76 -19.89 -14.81 0.89
C ALA A 76 -21.03 -15.11 1.88
N TYR A 77 -21.26 -14.25 2.86
CA TYR A 77 -22.38 -14.36 3.80
C TYR A 77 -23.74 -14.24 3.10
N HIS A 78 -23.89 -13.29 2.17
CA HIS A 78 -25.16 -13.05 1.49
C HIS A 78 -25.45 -14.04 0.34
N THR A 79 -24.42 -14.54 -0.34
CA THR A 79 -24.58 -15.43 -1.51
C THR A 79 -24.35 -16.90 -1.18
N ASN A 80 -23.85 -17.21 0.02
CA ASN A 80 -23.37 -18.54 0.41
C ASN A 80 -22.28 -19.08 -0.55
N ASP A 81 -21.48 -18.17 -1.15
CA ASP A 81 -20.39 -18.49 -2.07
C ASP A 81 -19.05 -17.95 -1.54
N SER A 82 -18.18 -18.87 -1.13
CA SER A 82 -16.87 -18.54 -0.56
C SER A 82 -15.75 -18.38 -1.59
N ARG A 83 -16.01 -18.50 -2.90
CA ARG A 83 -14.96 -18.45 -3.93
C ARG A 83 -14.13 -17.18 -3.88
N LEU A 84 -14.75 -16.02 -3.67
CA LEU A 84 -14.06 -14.73 -3.55
C LEU A 84 -13.08 -14.69 -2.36
N LEU A 85 -13.36 -15.44 -1.29
CA LEU A 85 -12.47 -15.49 -0.13
C LEU A 85 -11.11 -16.13 -0.45
N THR A 86 -11.07 -17.01 -1.45
CA THR A 86 -9.82 -17.67 -1.89
C THR A 86 -8.81 -16.68 -2.46
N THR A 87 -9.25 -15.49 -2.89
CA THR A 87 -8.35 -14.49 -3.48
C THR A 87 -7.67 -13.61 -2.45
N TYR A 88 -8.10 -13.62 -1.17
CA TYR A 88 -7.53 -12.75 -0.14
C TYR A 88 -6.01 -12.95 0.02
N GLU A 89 -5.55 -14.19 0.20
CA GLU A 89 -4.13 -14.48 0.38
C GLU A 89 -3.30 -14.14 -0.86
N SER A 90 -3.77 -14.52 -2.06
CA SER A 90 -3.05 -14.26 -3.31
C SER A 90 -2.93 -12.77 -3.63
N GLU A 91 -3.89 -11.95 -3.18
CA GLU A 91 -3.87 -10.49 -3.37
C GLU A 91 -3.03 -9.78 -2.30
N ARG A 92 -3.23 -10.13 -1.02
CA ARG A 92 -2.70 -9.35 0.11
C ARG A 92 -1.33 -9.79 0.60
N ARG A 93 -1.01 -11.09 0.55
CA ARG A 93 0.30 -11.57 1.02
C ARG A 93 1.46 -10.99 0.19
N PRO A 94 1.42 -10.98 -1.16
CA PRO A 94 2.51 -10.40 -1.93
C PRO A 94 2.56 -8.86 -1.81
N ALA A 95 1.41 -8.19 -1.66
CA ALA A 95 1.38 -6.74 -1.40
C ALA A 95 2.06 -6.39 -0.06
N ALA A 96 1.77 -7.14 1.01
CA ALA A 96 2.44 -6.97 2.30
C ALA A 96 3.95 -7.24 2.20
N ALA A 97 4.36 -8.26 1.44
CA ALA A 97 5.78 -8.56 1.20
C ALA A 97 6.52 -7.37 0.58
N VAL A 98 5.92 -6.70 -0.40
CA VAL A 98 6.47 -5.48 -1.02
C VAL A 98 6.62 -4.36 0.02
N SER A 99 5.61 -4.11 0.85
CA SER A 99 5.69 -3.10 1.91
C SER A 99 6.80 -3.40 2.93
N ILE A 100 6.95 -4.67 3.34
CA ILE A 100 8.02 -5.10 4.25
C ILE A 100 9.40 -4.85 3.62
N ALA A 101 9.58 -5.23 2.36
CA ALA A 101 10.84 -5.07 1.65
C ALA A 101 11.26 -3.59 1.58
N VAL A 102 10.34 -2.71 1.17
CA VAL A 102 10.58 -1.26 1.10
C VAL A 102 10.85 -0.69 2.49
N ALA A 103 10.08 -1.08 3.52
CA ALA A 103 10.31 -0.64 4.89
C ALA A 103 11.70 -1.03 5.41
N PHE A 104 12.12 -2.27 5.12
CA PHE A 104 13.42 -2.77 5.53
C PHE A 104 14.57 -2.06 4.82
N ASP A 105 14.43 -1.79 3.52
CA ASP A 105 15.43 -1.05 2.76
C ASP A 105 15.53 0.41 3.20
N ASN A 106 14.40 1.07 3.47
CA ASN A 106 14.37 2.42 4.04
C ASN A 106 15.05 2.46 5.42
N TRP A 107 14.79 1.46 6.26
CA TRP A 107 15.48 1.34 7.54
C TRP A 107 17.00 1.23 7.36
N ARG A 108 17.46 0.37 6.43
CA ARG A 108 18.89 0.23 6.10
C ARG A 108 19.50 1.54 5.59
N ARG A 109 18.78 2.28 4.73
CA ARG A 109 19.21 3.62 4.26
C ARG A 109 19.29 4.62 5.41
N GLY A 110 18.36 4.59 6.36
CA GLY A 110 18.41 5.43 7.56
C GLY A 110 19.71 5.28 8.37
N LEU A 111 20.35 4.10 8.32
CA LEU A 111 21.62 3.83 8.99
C LEU A 111 22.85 4.37 8.25
N THR A 112 22.72 4.79 6.98
CA THR A 112 23.85 5.34 6.21
C THR A 112 24.23 6.74 6.70
N VAL A 113 23.27 7.53 7.20
CA VAL A 113 23.53 8.88 7.72
C VAL A 113 24.45 8.87 8.95
N PRO A 114 24.20 8.08 10.00
CA PRO A 114 25.16 7.93 11.10
C PRO A 114 26.53 7.40 10.67
N SER A 115 26.55 6.46 9.70
CA SER A 115 27.79 5.88 9.17
C SER A 115 28.65 6.92 8.42
N ALA A 116 27.99 7.76 7.60
CA ALA A 116 28.60 8.87 6.88
C ALA A 116 29.20 9.93 7.82
N LEU A 117 28.62 10.09 9.01
CA LEU A 117 29.10 10.98 10.07
C LEU A 117 30.27 10.41 10.88
N GLY A 118 30.83 9.25 10.51
CA GLY A 118 32.00 8.65 11.15
C GLY A 118 31.69 7.84 12.40
N ALA A 119 30.42 7.48 12.65
CA ALA A 119 30.08 6.56 13.73
C ALA A 119 30.54 5.12 13.35
N PRO A 120 31.41 4.47 14.15
CA PRO A 120 31.90 3.13 13.83
C PRO A 120 30.76 2.10 13.79
N PRO A 121 30.84 1.05 12.96
CA PRO A 121 29.84 -0.03 12.89
C PRO A 121 29.52 -0.70 14.25
N ALA A 122 30.45 -0.64 15.20
CA ALA A 122 30.23 -1.08 16.57
C ALA A 122 29.14 -0.29 17.31
N LEU A 123 28.99 1.01 17.02
CA LEU A 123 27.89 1.85 17.53
C LEU A 123 26.55 1.52 16.88
N LEU A 124 26.54 1.04 15.63
CA LEU A 124 25.35 0.48 14.97
C LEU A 124 24.95 -0.88 15.56
N ASN A 125 25.91 -1.69 16.02
CA ASN A 125 25.63 -2.92 16.77
C ASN A 125 25.08 -2.62 18.17
N VAL A 126 25.55 -1.55 18.82
CA VAL A 126 24.92 -1.02 20.05
C VAL A 126 23.52 -0.49 19.75
N ALA A 127 23.30 0.17 18.60
CA ALA A 127 21.97 0.58 18.12
C ALA A 127 21.03 -0.62 17.92
N ARG A 128 21.56 -1.77 17.46
CA ARG A 128 20.85 -3.05 17.37
C ARG A 128 20.47 -3.61 18.75
N SER A 129 21.31 -3.40 19.76
CA SER A 129 21.06 -3.73 21.16
C SER A 129 20.12 -2.75 21.89
N ILE A 130 19.72 -1.63 21.27
CA ILE A 130 18.67 -0.72 21.80
C ILE A 130 17.30 -1.45 21.84
N CYS A 131 17.16 -2.54 21.10
CA CYS A 131 15.98 -3.42 21.14
C CYS A 131 16.06 -4.52 22.23
N SER A 132 17.08 -4.54 23.09
CA SER A 132 17.15 -5.41 24.28
C SER A 132 17.17 -4.59 25.58
N PRO A 133 16.71 -5.14 26.72
CA PRO A 133 16.52 -4.36 27.94
C PRO A 133 17.85 -4.21 28.68
N LEU A 134 18.70 -3.28 28.23
CA LEU A 134 19.91 -2.91 28.96
C LEU A 134 19.63 -1.73 29.93
N PRO A 135 20.36 -1.63 31.06
CA PRO A 135 20.23 -0.51 31.99
C PRO A 135 20.61 0.84 31.36
N ASN A 136 19.83 1.89 31.66
CA ASN A 136 19.92 3.24 31.10
C ASN A 136 21.33 3.90 31.13
N PHE A 137 22.21 3.54 32.07
CA PHE A 137 23.54 4.16 32.18
C PHE A 137 24.48 3.83 31.01
N PHE A 138 24.38 2.62 30.43
CA PHE A 138 25.20 2.25 29.27
C PHE A 138 24.85 3.06 28.01
N PHE A 139 23.59 3.51 27.89
CA PHE A 139 23.11 4.30 26.76
C PHE A 139 23.69 5.72 26.75
N ASP A 140 23.69 6.40 27.89
CA ASP A 140 24.14 7.79 27.98
C ASP A 140 25.65 7.91 27.70
N THR A 141 26.46 6.95 28.16
CA THR A 141 27.90 6.93 27.89
C THR A 141 28.21 6.61 26.43
N ALA A 142 27.57 5.60 25.84
CA ALA A 142 27.80 5.23 24.44
C ALA A 142 27.40 6.36 23.47
N PHE A 143 26.27 7.02 23.73
CA PHE A 143 25.79 8.14 22.91
C PHE A 143 26.68 9.38 23.05
N SER A 144 27.19 9.68 24.25
CA SER A 144 28.12 10.78 24.49
C SER A 144 29.47 10.58 23.78
N ILE A 145 30.00 9.36 23.79
CA ILE A 145 31.22 9.01 23.06
C ILE A 145 30.99 9.10 21.54
N ALA A 146 29.87 8.56 21.04
CA ALA A 146 29.49 8.66 19.63
C ALA A 146 29.42 10.11 19.16
N ARG A 147 28.73 10.96 19.92
CA ARG A 147 28.59 12.38 19.65
C ARG A 147 29.95 13.08 19.62
N THR A 148 30.80 12.84 20.62
CA THR A 148 32.13 13.45 20.68
C THR A 148 32.99 13.02 19.47
N LEU A 149 32.96 11.75 19.08
CA LEU A 149 33.69 11.27 17.90
C LEU A 149 33.17 11.87 16.58
N VAL A 150 31.84 12.02 16.44
CA VAL A 150 31.20 12.63 15.26
C VAL A 150 31.55 14.12 15.17
N PHE A 151 31.37 14.89 16.25
CA PHE A 151 31.44 16.35 16.21
C PHE A 151 32.84 16.95 16.44
N SER A 152 33.83 16.15 16.85
CA SER A 152 35.18 16.64 17.15
C SER A 152 36.26 16.28 16.12
N SER A 153 35.94 15.53 15.07
CA SER A 153 36.94 15.04 14.10
C SER A 153 37.03 15.92 12.84
N PRO A 154 38.21 16.04 12.20
CA PRO A 154 38.35 16.56 10.83
C PRO A 154 37.51 15.78 9.79
N ALA A 155 37.10 14.56 10.13
CA ALA A 155 36.16 13.78 9.35
C ALA A 155 34.79 14.47 9.28
N LEU A 156 34.39 15.32 10.25
CA LEU A 156 33.13 16.07 10.20
C LEU A 156 32.97 16.91 8.91
N ARG A 157 34.05 17.49 8.35
CA ARG A 157 33.95 18.25 7.08
C ARG A 157 33.79 17.33 5.87
N ALA A 158 34.49 16.20 5.83
CA ALA A 158 34.32 15.19 4.79
C ALA A 158 32.94 14.51 4.90
N SER A 159 32.48 14.25 6.13
CA SER A 159 31.16 13.77 6.48
C SER A 159 30.06 14.79 6.17
N GLN A 160 30.31 16.09 6.32
CA GLN A 160 29.38 17.16 5.92
C GLN A 160 29.27 17.24 4.39
N ALA A 161 30.38 17.12 3.65
CA ALA A 161 30.36 17.07 2.19
C ALA A 161 29.63 15.81 1.68
N HIS A 162 29.90 14.66 2.28
CA HIS A 162 29.25 13.40 1.96
C HIS A 162 27.76 13.39 2.37
N LEU A 163 27.42 13.97 3.53
CA LEU A 163 26.03 14.15 3.97
C LEU A 163 25.29 15.15 3.06
N ALA A 164 25.94 16.25 2.68
CA ALA A 164 25.37 17.20 1.72
C ALA A 164 25.15 16.54 0.36
N GLU A 165 26.03 15.66 -0.08
CA GLU A 165 25.85 14.85 -1.29
C GLU A 165 24.66 13.87 -1.15
N LEU A 166 24.56 13.12 -0.04
CA LEU A 166 23.45 12.21 0.25
C LEU A 166 22.10 12.95 0.32
N LEU A 167 22.06 14.11 0.98
CA LEU A 167 20.86 14.93 1.10
C LEU A 167 20.50 15.61 -0.23
N ASN A 168 21.48 16.08 -1.00
CA ASN A 168 21.26 16.72 -2.31
C ASN A 168 20.81 15.73 -3.38
N ARG A 169 21.16 14.44 -3.27
CA ARG A 169 20.65 13.40 -4.16
C ARG A 169 19.14 13.21 -4.04
N LYS A 170 18.49 13.68 -2.96
CA LYS A 170 17.03 13.63 -2.68
C LYS A 170 16.35 12.26 -2.79
N GLN A 171 17.06 11.22 -3.20
CA GLN A 171 16.54 9.89 -3.52
C GLN A 171 16.85 8.87 -2.41
N ASP A 172 17.77 9.19 -1.49
CA ASP A 172 18.30 8.19 -0.55
C ASP A 172 17.47 8.04 0.74
N LEU A 173 16.60 9.01 1.07
CA LEU A 173 15.70 8.97 2.24
C LEU A 173 14.31 9.52 1.91
N PRO A 174 13.53 8.84 1.07
CA PRO A 174 12.16 9.25 0.80
C PRO A 174 11.29 9.18 2.05
N LEU A 175 10.37 10.13 2.16
CA LEU A 175 9.30 10.15 3.16
C LEU A 175 7.92 9.94 2.54
N PHE A 176 7.87 9.77 1.21
CA PHE A 176 6.64 9.68 0.43
C PHE A 176 6.79 8.55 -0.59
N PHE A 177 5.81 7.65 -0.65
CA PHE A 177 5.90 6.43 -1.44
C PHE A 177 4.64 6.19 -2.29
N PRO A 178 4.24 7.13 -3.18
CA PRO A 178 2.96 7.04 -3.89
C PRO A 178 2.77 5.73 -4.65
N ARG A 179 3.83 5.20 -5.26
CA ARG A 179 3.78 3.93 -5.97
C ARG A 179 3.46 2.75 -5.06
N ILE A 180 3.99 2.73 -3.83
CA ILE A 180 3.73 1.66 -2.87
C ILE A 180 2.35 1.85 -2.22
N ASP A 181 2.00 3.08 -1.87
CA ASP A 181 0.76 3.39 -1.16
C ASP A 181 -0.48 3.27 -2.05
N LEU A 182 -0.38 3.67 -3.33
CA LEU A 182 -1.51 3.75 -4.26
C LEU A 182 -1.40 2.79 -5.45
N GLY A 183 -0.19 2.37 -5.81
CA GLY A 183 0.09 1.57 -7.01
C GLY A 183 0.03 0.05 -6.80
N VAL A 184 -0.66 -0.42 -5.76
CA VAL A 184 -0.89 -1.86 -5.56
C VAL A 184 -1.60 -2.45 -6.77
N ARG A 185 -1.08 -3.58 -7.26
CA ARG A 185 -1.64 -4.36 -8.36
C ARG A 185 -1.90 -5.77 -7.89
N TYR A 186 -3.12 -6.27 -7.99
CA TYR A 186 -3.50 -7.65 -7.66
C TYR A 186 -3.27 -8.61 -8.83
N ASP A 187 -2.01 -8.71 -9.24
CA ASP A 187 -1.51 -9.69 -10.20
C ASP A 187 -0.31 -10.37 -9.57
N GLN A 188 -0.41 -11.68 -9.35
CA GLN A 188 0.58 -12.43 -8.59
C GLN A 188 1.95 -12.44 -9.28
N GLU A 189 1.99 -12.53 -10.61
CA GLU A 189 3.24 -12.48 -11.38
C GLU A 189 3.85 -11.09 -11.32
N ALA A 190 3.04 -10.04 -11.48
CA ALA A 190 3.52 -8.68 -11.40
C ALA A 190 3.99 -8.28 -9.99
N LEU A 191 3.27 -8.70 -8.93
CA LEU A 191 3.70 -8.48 -7.54
C LEU A 191 4.99 -9.21 -7.24
N GLN A 192 5.13 -10.45 -7.71
CA GLN A 192 6.35 -11.23 -7.53
C GLN A 192 7.53 -10.60 -8.28
N ALA A 193 7.31 -10.14 -9.52
CA ALA A 193 8.34 -9.43 -10.28
C ALA A 193 8.75 -8.09 -9.63
N VAL A 194 7.80 -7.34 -9.07
CA VAL A 194 8.09 -6.12 -8.30
C VAL A 194 8.88 -6.46 -7.03
N LEU A 195 8.49 -7.50 -6.30
CA LEU A 195 9.21 -7.97 -5.12
C LEU A 195 10.63 -8.39 -5.47
N GLU A 196 10.82 -9.19 -6.52
CA GLU A 196 12.14 -9.61 -7.00
C GLU A 196 12.99 -8.42 -7.46
N ALA A 197 12.39 -7.46 -8.16
CA ALA A 197 13.08 -6.23 -8.54
C ALA A 197 13.53 -5.43 -7.31
N LEU A 198 12.68 -5.29 -6.30
CA LEU A 198 13.01 -4.60 -5.05
C LEU A 198 14.09 -5.35 -4.24
N LEU A 199 14.07 -6.68 -4.24
CA LEU A 199 15.06 -7.51 -3.54
C LEU A 199 16.41 -7.57 -4.25
N ASN A 200 16.44 -7.48 -5.60
CA ASN A 200 17.64 -7.68 -6.41
C ASN A 200 18.31 -6.37 -6.89
N ALA A 201 17.59 -5.27 -7.00
CA ALA A 201 18.16 -4.00 -7.49
C ALA A 201 18.94 -3.27 -6.40
N ARG A 202 20.05 -2.59 -6.78
CA ARG A 202 20.56 -1.47 -5.99
C ARG A 202 19.43 -0.46 -5.85
N HIS A 203 19.03 -0.22 -4.61
CA HIS A 203 17.63 -0.02 -4.25
C HIS A 203 16.93 1.15 -4.97
N PRO A 204 15.87 0.89 -5.77
CA PRO A 204 14.88 1.90 -6.11
C PRO A 204 14.28 2.42 -4.82
N SER A 205 14.09 3.73 -4.71
CA SER A 205 13.78 4.33 -3.41
C SER A 205 12.39 3.94 -2.90
N GLY A 206 11.52 3.40 -3.78
CA GLY A 206 10.09 3.25 -3.55
C GLY A 206 9.34 4.58 -3.70
N ALA A 207 10.08 5.66 -3.97
CA ALA A 207 9.56 7.02 -4.12
C ALA A 207 9.23 7.34 -5.57
N GLU A 208 9.21 6.35 -6.46
CA GLU A 208 8.75 6.53 -7.82
C GLU A 208 7.30 7.07 -7.80
N PRO A 209 6.94 7.91 -8.78
CA PRO A 209 5.59 8.44 -8.85
C PRO A 209 4.58 7.30 -9.05
N TYR A 210 3.39 7.49 -8.50
CA TYR A 210 2.23 6.68 -8.82
C TYR A 210 1.79 6.98 -10.26
N ASN A 211 1.66 5.93 -11.09
CA ASN A 211 1.10 6.05 -12.42
C ASN A 211 -0.34 5.49 -12.41
N PRO A 212 -1.38 6.34 -12.53
CA PRO A 212 -2.75 5.87 -12.60
C PRO A 212 -2.96 5.09 -13.90
N ILE A 213 -3.60 3.91 -13.83
CA ILE A 213 -3.89 3.06 -15.00
C ILE A 213 -5.25 2.39 -14.80
N PHE A 214 -6.06 2.35 -15.86
CA PHE A 214 -7.26 1.52 -15.93
C PHE A 214 -6.87 0.11 -16.39
N ALA A 215 -6.42 -0.74 -15.47
CA ALA A 215 -6.06 -2.12 -15.77
C ALA A 215 -6.58 -3.06 -14.66
N PRO A 216 -6.99 -4.30 -15.00
CA PRO A 216 -7.40 -5.27 -14.00
C PRO A 216 -6.37 -5.43 -12.87
N GLY A 217 -6.86 -5.54 -11.64
CA GLY A 217 -6.06 -5.62 -10.43
C GLY A 217 -5.49 -4.28 -9.94
N HIS A 218 -5.63 -3.18 -10.67
CA HIS A 218 -5.16 -1.85 -10.23
C HIS A 218 -6.27 -1.08 -9.52
N ARG A 219 -5.87 -0.13 -8.66
CA ARG A 219 -6.79 0.85 -8.08
C ARG A 219 -7.44 1.69 -9.17
N LEU A 220 -8.76 1.94 -9.05
CA LEU A 220 -9.46 2.89 -9.91
C LEU A 220 -8.77 4.26 -9.84
N PRO A 221 -8.32 4.82 -10.98
CA PRO A 221 -7.76 6.15 -11.04
C PRO A 221 -8.67 7.22 -10.45
N HIS A 222 -8.09 8.17 -9.71
CA HIS A 222 -8.80 9.35 -9.25
C HIS A 222 -9.03 10.31 -10.43
N PHE A 223 -10.26 10.80 -10.54
CA PHE A 223 -10.61 11.97 -11.34
C PHE A 223 -11.81 12.69 -10.73
N THR A 224 -11.95 13.96 -11.08
CA THR A 224 -13.07 14.79 -10.65
C THR A 224 -14.24 14.62 -11.60
N LEU A 225 -15.42 14.34 -11.04
CA LEU A 225 -16.68 14.26 -11.77
C LEU A 225 -17.23 15.67 -12.05
N PRO A 226 -18.15 15.83 -13.03
CA PRO A 226 -18.77 17.13 -13.33
C PRO A 226 -19.47 17.79 -12.13
N ASP A 227 -19.94 17.01 -11.16
CA ASP A 227 -20.58 17.49 -9.93
C ASP A 227 -19.59 17.76 -8.77
N GLY A 228 -18.28 17.66 -9.02
CA GLY A 228 -17.23 17.92 -8.05
C GLY A 228 -16.84 16.74 -7.16
N ARG A 229 -17.55 15.60 -7.23
CA ARG A 229 -17.18 14.38 -6.50
C ARG A 229 -15.93 13.72 -7.08
N ALA A 230 -15.28 12.86 -6.30
CA ALA A 230 -14.21 12.00 -6.78
C ALA A 230 -14.77 10.75 -7.46
N SER A 231 -14.06 10.20 -8.44
CA SER A 231 -14.39 8.92 -9.07
C SER A 231 -14.57 7.77 -8.07
N LEU A 232 -13.83 7.79 -6.96
CA LEU A 232 -13.91 6.79 -5.88
C LEU A 232 -15.21 6.91 -5.06
N ASP A 233 -15.89 8.06 -5.08
CA ASP A 233 -17.18 8.23 -4.40
C ASP A 233 -18.28 7.41 -5.08
N LEU A 234 -18.13 7.11 -6.37
CA LEU A 234 -19.05 6.24 -7.12
C LEU A 234 -19.04 4.80 -6.58
N VAL A 235 -17.89 4.33 -6.10
CA VAL A 235 -17.73 2.97 -5.56
C VAL A 235 -18.20 2.91 -4.10
N THR A 236 -17.97 3.97 -3.34
CA THR A 236 -18.23 4.02 -1.89
C THR A 236 -19.73 4.10 -1.55
N GLN A 237 -20.55 4.66 -2.44
CA GLN A 237 -21.99 4.87 -2.21
C GLN A 237 -22.85 3.59 -2.22
N ALA A 238 -22.26 2.44 -2.54
CA ALA A 238 -23.03 1.23 -2.84
C ALA A 238 -23.12 0.22 -1.65
N THR A 239 -22.72 0.62 -0.43
CA THR A 239 -22.80 -0.21 0.79
C THR A 239 -23.75 0.40 1.83
N GLU A 240 -25.02 0.57 1.48
CA GLU A 240 -26.07 0.93 2.47
C GLU A 240 -26.50 -0.30 3.30
N LYS A 241 -26.83 -0.06 4.57
CA LYS A 241 -27.13 -1.07 5.60
C LYS A 241 -28.07 -2.19 5.10
N GLY A 242 -27.54 -3.40 5.01
CA GLY A 242 -28.31 -4.64 4.77
C GLY A 242 -28.30 -5.18 3.35
N LYS A 243 -27.59 -4.53 2.40
CA LYS A 243 -27.43 -5.01 1.02
C LYS A 243 -26.02 -5.58 0.80
N SER A 244 -25.92 -6.62 -0.02
CA SER A 244 -24.64 -7.21 -0.45
C SER A 244 -23.71 -6.13 -1.02
N PRO A 245 -22.38 -6.26 -0.87
CA PRO A 245 -21.43 -5.35 -1.52
C PRO A 245 -21.68 -5.27 -3.02
N ILE A 246 -21.78 -4.05 -3.53
CA ILE A 246 -22.19 -3.79 -4.89
C ILE A 246 -20.96 -3.44 -5.73
N TRP A 247 -20.83 -4.09 -6.88
CA TRP A 247 -19.81 -3.78 -7.88
C TRP A 247 -20.24 -2.57 -8.69
N SER A 248 -19.31 -1.82 -9.28
CA SER A 248 -19.63 -0.61 -10.04
C SER A 248 -19.16 -0.73 -11.49
N LEU A 249 -20.08 -0.65 -12.44
CA LEU A 249 -19.75 -0.51 -13.86
C LEU A 249 -19.71 0.99 -14.18
N LEU A 250 -18.54 1.49 -14.55
CA LEU A 250 -18.34 2.88 -14.98
C LEU A 250 -18.24 2.93 -16.50
N ILE A 251 -19.09 3.71 -17.15
CA ILE A 251 -19.08 3.93 -18.60
C ILE A 251 -18.60 5.36 -18.87
N PHE A 252 -17.59 5.49 -19.72
CA PHE A 252 -16.98 6.75 -20.12
C PHE A 252 -17.58 7.20 -21.46
N ASP A 253 -18.52 8.14 -21.40
CA ASP A 253 -19.17 8.65 -22.59
C ASP A 253 -18.31 9.77 -23.22
N ASN A 254 -17.78 9.50 -24.42
CA ASN A 254 -17.02 10.48 -25.19
C ASN A 254 -17.89 11.36 -26.08
N LYS A 255 -19.09 10.93 -26.54
CA LYS A 255 -19.98 11.70 -27.46
C LYS A 255 -21.46 11.24 -27.58
N ASN A 256 -21.91 10.12 -27.00
CA ASN A 256 -23.30 9.66 -27.08
C ASN A 256 -23.72 8.79 -25.88
N THR A 257 -24.82 9.19 -25.23
CA THR A 257 -25.43 8.44 -24.13
C THR A 257 -26.21 7.23 -24.68
N LYS A 258 -25.77 6.00 -24.36
CA LYS A 258 -26.59 4.79 -24.53
C LYS A 258 -27.16 4.39 -23.17
N HIS A 259 -28.49 4.27 -23.10
CA HIS A 259 -29.18 3.73 -21.93
C HIS A 259 -29.15 2.19 -22.02
N LEU A 260 -28.37 1.53 -21.17
CA LEU A 260 -28.33 0.07 -21.07
C LEU A 260 -29.28 -0.37 -19.95
N ASP A 261 -30.40 -1.01 -20.33
CA ASP A 261 -31.41 -1.52 -19.38
C ASP A 261 -31.00 -2.92 -18.90
N LEU A 262 -30.10 -3.00 -17.92
CA LEU A 262 -29.53 -4.25 -17.39
C LEU A 262 -30.53 -5.03 -16.51
N LYS A 263 -31.68 -5.45 -17.06
CA LYS A 263 -32.62 -6.29 -16.32
C LYS A 263 -32.09 -7.72 -16.18
N GLU A 264 -32.33 -8.29 -14.99
CA GLU A 264 -32.20 -9.69 -14.55
C GLU A 264 -31.04 -10.07 -13.58
N HIS A 265 -30.01 -9.22 -13.34
CA HIS A 265 -28.94 -9.49 -12.35
C HIS A 265 -28.67 -8.34 -11.34
N GLU A 266 -29.66 -7.47 -11.17
CA GLU A 266 -29.60 -6.13 -10.55
C GLU A 266 -29.25 -6.07 -9.04
N SER A 267 -29.18 -7.17 -8.29
CA SER A 267 -28.99 -7.08 -6.83
C SER A 267 -27.55 -6.80 -6.36
N CYS A 268 -26.55 -6.96 -7.24
CA CYS A 268 -25.12 -6.91 -6.86
C CYS A 268 -24.27 -5.93 -7.69
N ILE A 269 -24.84 -5.18 -8.64
CA ILE A 269 -24.11 -4.25 -9.51
C ILE A 269 -24.83 -2.90 -9.57
N SER A 270 -24.07 -1.83 -9.38
CA SER A 270 -24.43 -0.43 -9.61
C SER A 270 -23.84 0.00 -10.93
N MET A 271 -24.60 0.74 -11.74
CA MET A 271 -24.12 1.29 -13.00
C MET A 271 -24.02 2.81 -12.88
N PHE A 272 -22.87 3.36 -13.29
CA PHE A 272 -22.64 4.80 -13.35
C PHE A 272 -22.17 5.18 -14.75
N VAL A 273 -22.81 6.18 -15.34
CA VAL A 273 -22.39 6.76 -16.62
C VAL A 273 -21.79 8.13 -16.32
N THR A 274 -20.58 8.38 -16.83
CA THR A 274 -19.88 9.65 -16.61
C THR A 274 -19.35 10.24 -17.90
N THR A 275 -19.57 11.54 -18.07
CA THR A 275 -18.98 12.40 -19.11
C THR A 275 -17.94 13.32 -18.46
N ALA A 276 -16.90 12.73 -17.87
CA ALA A 276 -15.86 13.51 -17.19
C ALA A 276 -14.75 13.91 -18.17
N PRO A 277 -14.18 15.13 -18.08
CA PRO A 277 -12.95 15.47 -18.77
C PRO A 277 -11.79 14.68 -18.14
N LEU A 278 -11.49 13.52 -18.72
CA LEU A 278 -10.44 12.61 -18.27
C LEU A 278 -9.03 13.04 -18.71
N SER A 279 -8.87 14.30 -19.13
CA SER A 279 -7.62 14.86 -19.68
C SER A 279 -6.43 14.79 -18.71
N ASN A 280 -6.69 14.58 -17.42
CA ASN A 280 -5.68 14.45 -16.37
C ASN A 280 -5.47 13.00 -15.91
N VAL A 281 -6.14 12.03 -16.54
CA VAL A 281 -6.06 10.59 -16.24
C VAL A 281 -5.22 9.91 -17.31
N ALA A 282 -4.61 8.77 -16.95
CA ALA A 282 -3.84 7.86 -17.78
C ALA A 282 -4.04 7.98 -19.31
N SER A 283 -2.94 7.92 -20.08
CA SER A 283 -3.03 7.67 -21.52
C SER A 283 -3.83 6.40 -21.78
N ASN A 284 -4.84 6.45 -22.65
CA ASN A 284 -5.77 5.37 -23.02
C ASN A 284 -6.90 5.14 -21.99
N ILE A 285 -7.88 6.04 -22.01
CA ILE A 285 -9.16 5.85 -21.33
C ILE A 285 -9.95 4.73 -22.05
N PRO A 286 -10.39 3.68 -21.34
CA PRO A 286 -11.27 2.66 -21.90
C PRO A 286 -12.70 3.18 -22.05
N ASP A 287 -13.58 2.45 -22.74
CA ASP A 287 -14.98 2.83 -22.84
C ASP A 287 -15.75 2.51 -21.56
N ALA A 288 -15.40 1.41 -20.89
CA ALA A 288 -15.98 1.07 -19.61
C ALA A 288 -15.00 0.31 -18.71
N VAL A 289 -15.24 0.37 -17.40
CA VAL A 289 -14.52 -0.43 -16.41
C VAL A 289 -15.49 -1.00 -15.38
N LEU A 290 -15.29 -2.27 -15.04
CA LEU A 290 -15.94 -2.90 -13.90
C LEU A 290 -15.03 -2.75 -12.68
N VAL A 291 -15.58 -2.26 -11.58
CA VAL A 291 -14.86 -1.94 -10.35
C VAL A 291 -15.46 -2.71 -9.18
N ARG A 292 -14.59 -3.29 -8.36
CA ARG A 292 -14.95 -4.00 -7.13
C ARG A 292 -15.40 -3.04 -6.04
N PRO A 293 -16.12 -3.53 -5.00
CA PRO A 293 -16.48 -2.73 -3.83
C PRO A 293 -15.29 -2.08 -3.10
N ASP A 294 -14.08 -2.63 -3.24
CA ASP A 294 -12.86 -2.06 -2.66
C ASP A 294 -12.10 -1.08 -3.57
N GLY A 295 -12.72 -0.66 -4.68
CA GLY A 295 -12.16 0.33 -5.60
C GLY A 295 -11.08 -0.21 -6.55
N ILE A 296 -10.97 -1.53 -6.69
CA ILE A 296 -10.04 -2.18 -7.61
C ILE A 296 -10.76 -2.48 -8.93
N VAL A 297 -10.11 -2.15 -10.05
CA VAL A 297 -10.59 -2.48 -11.39
C VAL A 297 -10.54 -4.00 -11.56
N ALA A 298 -11.69 -4.59 -11.87
CA ALA A 298 -11.82 -6.02 -12.16
C ALA A 298 -11.72 -6.32 -13.66
N ALA A 299 -12.29 -5.47 -14.50
CA ALA A 299 -12.28 -5.62 -15.94
C ALA A 299 -12.29 -4.27 -16.65
N VAL A 300 -11.78 -4.25 -17.89
CA VAL A 300 -11.65 -3.07 -18.75
C VAL A 300 -12.21 -3.42 -20.12
N PHE A 301 -12.93 -2.49 -20.73
CA PHE A 301 -13.65 -2.66 -21.99
C PHE A 301 -13.29 -1.51 -22.95
N SER A 302 -12.84 -1.81 -24.18
CA SER A 302 -12.40 -0.81 -25.18
C SER A 302 -12.97 -1.10 -26.59
N HIS A 303 -13.15 -0.05 -27.40
CA HIS A 303 -14.07 -0.08 -28.55
C HIS A 303 -13.54 -0.88 -29.76
N ASN A 304 -14.28 -1.95 -30.07
CA ASN A 304 -14.87 -2.19 -31.39
C ASN A 304 -16.10 -3.13 -31.36
N GLU A 305 -16.55 -3.66 -30.20
CA GLU A 305 -17.60 -4.72 -30.18
C GLU A 305 -18.71 -4.57 -29.10
N LEU A 306 -18.62 -3.68 -28.09
CA LEU A 306 -19.31 -3.92 -26.81
C LEU A 306 -20.62 -3.17 -26.51
N PHE A 307 -21.09 -2.26 -27.35
CA PHE A 307 -22.32 -1.49 -27.06
C PHE A 307 -23.49 -1.76 -28.00
N ASP A 308 -23.37 -2.77 -28.88
CA ASP A 308 -24.49 -3.22 -29.72
C ASP A 308 -25.09 -4.55 -29.22
N ASP A 309 -24.32 -5.38 -28.49
CA ASP A 309 -24.82 -6.62 -27.85
C ASP A 309 -24.75 -6.57 -26.32
N GLN A 310 -25.88 -6.27 -25.70
CA GLN A 310 -26.05 -6.26 -24.25
C GLN A 310 -25.82 -7.65 -23.59
N ALA A 311 -26.09 -8.74 -24.31
CA ALA A 311 -25.91 -10.09 -23.78
C ALA A 311 -24.42 -10.44 -23.63
N GLU A 312 -23.57 -9.95 -24.53
CA GLU A 312 -22.13 -10.13 -24.45
C GLU A 312 -21.52 -9.39 -23.26
N LEU A 313 -21.92 -8.13 -23.05
CA LEU A 313 -21.49 -7.35 -21.88
C LEU A 313 -21.91 -8.03 -20.57
N LEU A 314 -23.16 -8.50 -20.48
CA LEU A 314 -23.65 -9.24 -19.32
C LEU A 314 -22.89 -10.56 -19.10
N SER A 315 -22.53 -11.27 -20.17
CA SER A 315 -21.72 -12.49 -20.11
C SER A 315 -20.31 -12.22 -19.56
N LEU A 316 -19.66 -11.16 -20.03
CA LEU A 316 -18.34 -10.73 -19.53
C LEU A 316 -18.38 -10.29 -18.07
N ILE A 317 -19.42 -9.53 -17.69
CA ILE A 317 -19.68 -9.16 -16.30
C ILE A 317 -19.88 -10.41 -15.44
N ARG A 318 -20.67 -11.39 -15.89
CA ARG A 318 -20.87 -12.65 -15.15
C ARG A 318 -19.58 -13.45 -15.01
N SER A 319 -18.76 -13.53 -16.06
CA SER A 319 -17.44 -14.18 -15.99
C SER A 319 -16.53 -13.49 -14.96
N ALA A 320 -16.52 -12.16 -14.93
CA ALA A 320 -15.75 -11.40 -13.95
C ALA A 320 -16.27 -11.57 -12.51
N LEU A 321 -17.60 -11.64 -12.32
CA LEU A 321 -18.23 -11.82 -11.01
C LEU A 321 -18.10 -13.23 -10.43
N THR A 322 -18.10 -14.24 -11.30
CA THR A 322 -18.01 -15.66 -10.89
C THR A 322 -16.57 -16.12 -10.65
N LEU A 323 -15.58 -15.27 -10.94
CA LEU A 323 -14.16 -15.64 -10.98
C LEU A 323 -13.91 -16.86 -11.89
N GLU A 324 -14.78 -17.13 -12.88
CA GLU A 324 -14.54 -18.17 -13.86
C GLU A 324 -13.38 -17.73 -14.74
N LYS A 325 -12.18 -18.23 -14.41
CA LYS A 325 -10.98 -18.07 -15.23
C LYS A 325 -11.31 -18.39 -16.69
N LYS A 326 -11.08 -17.43 -17.58
CA LYS A 326 -10.57 -17.75 -18.92
C LYS A 326 -9.08 -18.06 -18.80
#